data_AF-A0A6N9TTP1-F1
#
_entry.id   AF-A0A6N9TTP1-F1
#
_cell.length_a   1.000
_cell.length_b   1.000
_cell.length_c   1.000
_cell.angle_alpha   90.00
_cell.angle_beta   90.00
_cell.angle_gamma   90.00
#
_symmetry.space_group_name_H-M   'P 1'
#
loop_
_entity.id
_entity.type
_entity.pdbx_description
1 polymer ?
#
loop_
_entity_poly.entity_id
_entity_poly.type
_entity_poly.pdbx_seq_one_letter_code
_entity_poly.pdbx_strand_id
1 'polypeptide(L)'
;MVPSGPLILLAGVQLLLDILLIGLILALYRRIGRREAAPAREFQRGLDRLEELRRALEANLAEKAALAQRLERLLGRTPEAGGPVSAERRREVIAAWKEGRPVAEIAAATGLTDGEVELVIALARAAEAGTPGRA
;
A
#
# COMPACT_ATOMS: atom_id res chain seq x y z
N MET A 1 49.79 58.46 -26.39
CA MET A 1 48.57 59.06 -25.79
C MET A 1 48.19 58.20 -24.60
N VAL A 2 48.44 58.67 -23.39
CA VAL A 2 48.14 57.94 -22.15
C VAL A 2 46.64 58.06 -21.92
N PRO A 3 45.86 56.96 -21.80
CA PRO A 3 44.45 57.06 -21.52
C PRO A 3 44.26 57.69 -20.14
N SER A 4 43.47 58.76 -20.11
CA SER A 4 43.19 59.61 -18.97
C SER A 4 42.80 58.77 -17.74
N GLY A 5 43.55 58.91 -16.64
CA GLY A 5 43.36 58.22 -15.36
C GLY A 5 41.92 58.05 -14.84
N PRO A 6 40.96 58.99 -15.02
CA PRO A 6 39.58 58.78 -14.59
C PRO A 6 38.84 57.65 -15.31
N LEU A 7 39.18 57.34 -16.57
CA LEU A 7 38.51 56.27 -17.35
C LEU A 7 38.90 54.87 -16.85
N ILE A 8 40.14 54.70 -16.38
CA ILE A 8 40.64 53.44 -15.83
C ILE A 8 39.97 53.16 -14.48
N LEU A 9 39.78 54.19 -13.64
CA LEU A 9 39.07 54.06 -12.36
C LEU A 9 37.60 53.72 -12.57
N LEU A 10 36.91 54.38 -13.50
CA LEU A 10 35.53 54.06 -13.87
C LEU A 10 35.40 52.63 -14.39
N ALA A 11 36.30 52.18 -15.27
CA ALA A 11 36.32 50.81 -15.77
C ALA A 11 36.57 49.79 -14.64
N GLY A 12 37.47 50.08 -13.71
CA GLY A 12 37.74 49.22 -12.55
C GLY A 12 36.55 49.10 -11.60
N VAL A 13 35.86 50.21 -11.32
CA VAL A 13 34.65 50.22 -10.49
C VAL A 13 33.52 49.45 -11.18
N GLN A 14 33.36 49.62 -12.49
CA GLN A 14 32.33 48.90 -13.25
C GLN A 14 32.60 47.39 -13.27
N LEU A 15 33.84 46.97 -13.45
CA LEU A 15 34.23 45.55 -13.43
C LEU A 15 34.01 44.93 -12.03
N LEU A 16 34.28 45.69 -10.96
CA LEU A 16 33.95 45.28 -9.59
C LEU A 16 32.44 45.10 -9.40
N LEU A 17 31.64 46.04 -9.93
CA LEU A 17 30.18 46.00 -9.86
C LEU A 17 29.62 44.81 -10.63
N ASP A 18 30.17 44.51 -11.81
CA ASP A 18 29.77 43.38 -12.64
C ASP A 18 30.10 42.04 -11.95
N ILE A 19 31.27 41.91 -11.33
CA ILE A 19 31.62 40.72 -10.53
C ILE A 19 30.66 40.56 -9.34
N LEU A 20 30.33 41.67 -8.66
CA LEU A 20 29.40 41.66 -7.54
C LEU A 20 27.99 41.24 -7.99
N LEU A 21 27.54 41.73 -9.14
CA LEU A 21 26.25 41.39 -9.74
C LEU A 21 26.19 39.92 -10.15
N ILE A 22 27.22 39.40 -10.81
CA ILE A 22 27.32 37.97 -11.19
C ILE A 22 27.30 37.10 -9.93
N GLY A 23 28.05 37.48 -8.89
CA GLY A 23 28.05 36.79 -7.61
C GLY A 23 26.67 36.76 -6.96
N LEU A 24 25.93 37.88 -7.00
CA LEU A 24 24.59 38.00 -6.47
C LEU A 24 23.58 37.13 -7.25
N ILE A 25 23.65 37.15 -8.58
CA ILE A 25 22.80 36.31 -9.45
C ILE A 25 23.05 34.83 -9.16
N LEU A 26 24.33 34.41 -9.03
CA LEU A 26 24.69 33.03 -8.73
C LEU A 26 24.20 32.61 -7.33
N ALA A 27 24.31 33.50 -6.35
CA ALA A 27 23.80 33.27 -5.00
C ALA A 27 22.27 33.13 -4.98
N LEU A 28 21.55 33.96 -5.73
CA LEU A 28 20.10 33.87 -5.90
C LEU A 28 19.69 32.58 -6.60
N TYR A 29 20.36 32.22 -7.69
CA TYR A 29 20.10 30.97 -8.41
C TYR A 29 20.30 29.74 -7.51
N ARG A 30 21.40 29.70 -6.74
CA ARG A 30 21.65 28.63 -5.76
C ARG A 30 20.66 28.63 -4.59
N ARG A 31 20.10 29.79 -4.23
CA ARG A 31 19.11 29.91 -3.15
C ARG A 31 17.74 29.43 -3.60
N ILE A 32 17.34 29.75 -4.83
CA ILE A 32 16.08 29.31 -5.44
C ILE A 32 16.12 27.79 -5.65
N GLY A 33 17.17 27.26 -6.29
CA GLY A 33 17.30 25.81 -6.51
C GLY A 33 17.35 24.98 -5.23
N ARG A 34 17.90 25.54 -4.13
CA ARG A 34 17.86 24.89 -2.80
C ARG A 34 16.47 24.89 -2.17
N ARG A 35 15.66 25.92 -2.42
CA ARG A 35 14.29 26.01 -1.89
C ARG A 35 13.33 25.07 -2.61
N GLU A 36 13.54 24.80 -3.89
CA GLU A 36 12.72 23.85 -4.66
C GLU A 36 13.12 22.38 -4.40
N ALA A 37 14.39 22.11 -4.12
CA ALA A 37 14.86 20.75 -3.84
C ALA A 37 14.35 20.19 -2.50
N ALA A 38 14.03 21.05 -1.52
CA ALA A 38 13.52 20.62 -0.22
C ALA A 38 12.12 19.96 -0.28
N PRO A 39 11.08 20.60 -0.83
CA PRO A 39 9.75 20.00 -0.96
C PRO A 39 9.74 18.79 -1.91
N ALA A 40 10.55 18.81 -2.97
CA ALA A 40 10.68 17.67 -3.88
C ALA A 40 11.20 16.41 -3.16
N ARG A 41 12.17 16.56 -2.25
CA ARG A 41 12.71 15.44 -1.46
C ARG A 41 11.71 14.91 -0.44
N GLU A 42 10.91 15.77 0.17
CA GLU A 42 9.86 15.34 1.11
C GLU A 42 8.75 14.58 0.40
N PHE A 43 8.32 15.07 -0.77
CA PHE A 43 7.36 14.38 -1.60
C PHE A 43 7.87 13.01 -2.07
N GLN A 44 9.14 12.94 -2.50
CA GLN A 44 9.77 11.67 -2.90
C GLN A 44 9.77 10.66 -1.75
N ARG A 45 10.16 11.07 -0.53
CA ARG A 45 10.11 10.19 0.65
C ARG A 45 8.70 9.73 0.98
N GLY A 46 7.70 10.58 0.74
CA GLY A 46 6.29 10.21 0.90
C GLY A 46 5.87 9.11 -0.07
N LEU A 47 6.27 9.23 -1.34
CA LEU A 47 6.04 8.20 -2.36
C LEU A 47 6.75 6.89 -2.01
N ASP A 48 8.02 6.95 -1.58
CA ASP A 48 8.78 5.75 -1.19
C ASP A 48 8.09 5.01 -0.03
N ARG A 49 7.59 5.75 0.98
CA ARG A 49 6.83 5.17 2.10
C ARG A 49 5.51 4.55 1.65
N LEU A 50 4.80 5.18 0.73
CA LEU A 50 3.56 4.63 0.18
C LEU A 50 3.82 3.35 -0.60
N GLU A 51 4.91 3.29 -1.36
CA GLU A 51 5.31 2.08 -2.08
C GLU A 51 5.70 0.95 -1.13
N GLU A 52 6.43 1.27 -0.05
CA GLU A 52 6.77 0.30 0.99
C GLU A 52 5.52 -0.24 1.69
N LEU A 53 4.57 0.63 2.06
CA LEU A 53 3.29 0.23 2.64
C LEU A 53 2.48 -0.64 1.70
N ARG A 54 2.43 -0.30 0.41
CA ARG A 54 1.76 -1.09 -0.61
C ARG A 54 2.36 -2.49 -0.69
N ARG A 55 3.69 -2.62 -0.75
CA ARG A 55 4.38 -3.93 -0.79
C ARG A 55 4.10 -4.75 0.47
N ALA A 56 4.11 -4.13 1.64
CA ALA A 56 3.78 -4.80 2.89
C ALA A 56 2.32 -5.30 2.90
N LEU A 57 1.38 -4.50 2.36
CA LEU A 57 -0.02 -4.88 2.24
C LEU A 57 -0.21 -6.05 1.26
N GLU A 58 0.45 -6.01 0.10
CA GLU A 58 0.43 -7.08 -0.90
C GLU A 58 0.99 -8.39 -0.31
N ALA A 59 2.10 -8.33 0.43
CA ALA A 59 2.65 -9.49 1.12
C ALA A 59 1.69 -10.06 2.18
N ASN A 60 1.06 -9.20 2.98
CA ASN A 60 0.09 -9.63 3.99
C ASN A 60 -1.15 -10.27 3.36
N LEU A 61 -1.64 -9.72 2.25
CA LEU A 61 -2.76 -10.29 1.50
C LEU A 61 -2.40 -11.65 0.91
N ALA A 62 -1.19 -11.80 0.35
CA ALA A 62 -0.71 -13.07 -0.18
C ALA A 62 -0.59 -14.13 0.93
N GLU A 63 -0.08 -13.77 2.11
CA GLU A 63 0.01 -14.67 3.26
C GLU A 63 -1.38 -15.11 3.74
N LYS A 64 -2.33 -14.17 3.85
CA LYS A 64 -3.73 -14.49 4.19
C LYS A 64 -4.40 -15.38 3.16
N ALA A 65 -4.16 -15.17 1.87
CA ALA A 65 -4.67 -16.03 0.81
C ALA A 65 -4.09 -17.45 0.90
N ALA A 66 -2.79 -17.57 1.18
CA ALA A 66 -2.14 -18.87 1.38
C ALA A 66 -2.71 -19.61 2.60
N LEU A 67 -2.96 -18.90 3.71
CA LEU A 67 -3.61 -19.45 4.89
C LEU A 67 -5.05 -19.91 4.60
N ALA A 68 -5.85 -19.09 3.91
CA ALA A 68 -7.21 -19.45 3.50
C ALA A 68 -7.21 -20.72 2.63
N GLN A 69 -6.30 -20.82 1.67
CA GLN A 69 -6.17 -22.01 0.82
C GLN A 69 -5.69 -23.24 1.60
N ARG A 70 -4.87 -23.06 2.64
CA ARG A 70 -4.45 -24.14 3.52
C ARG A 70 -5.62 -24.63 4.40
N LEU A 71 -6.42 -23.71 4.92
CA LEU A 71 -7.64 -24.02 5.67
C LEU A 71 -8.68 -24.73 4.81
N GLU A 72 -8.88 -24.27 3.58
CA GLU A 72 -9.78 -24.94 2.62
C GLU A 72 -9.28 -26.35 2.29
N ARG A 73 -7.97 -26.52 2.10
CA ARG A 73 -7.36 -27.85 1.91
C ARG A 73 -7.54 -28.75 3.11
N LEU A 74 -7.38 -28.23 4.33
CA LEU A 74 -7.58 -29.00 5.57
C LEU A 74 -9.04 -29.40 5.71
N LEU A 75 -9.98 -28.49 5.53
CA LEU A 75 -11.42 -28.80 5.48
C LEU A 75 -11.77 -29.82 4.39
N GLY A 76 -11.07 -29.81 3.26
CA GLY A 76 -11.21 -30.83 2.22
C GLY A 76 -10.51 -32.16 2.52
N ARG A 77 -9.63 -32.23 3.53
CA ARG A 77 -8.75 -33.38 3.83
C ARG A 77 -8.87 -33.94 5.25
N THR A 78 -9.73 -33.45 6.15
CA THR A 78 -9.91 -34.05 7.48
C THR A 78 -10.98 -35.15 7.47
N PRO A 79 -10.60 -36.45 7.49
CA PRO A 79 -11.51 -37.55 7.77
C PRO A 79 -11.70 -37.84 9.27
N GLU A 80 -10.91 -37.27 10.18
CA GLU A 80 -10.87 -37.74 11.58
C GLU A 80 -11.61 -36.88 12.62
N ALA A 81 -12.27 -35.79 12.21
CA ALA A 81 -13.27 -35.12 13.03
C ALA A 81 -14.55 -34.95 12.19
N GLY A 82 -15.47 -35.91 12.28
CA GLY A 82 -16.83 -35.70 11.77
C GLY A 82 -17.00 -35.51 10.26
N GLY A 83 -16.11 -36.06 9.43
CA GLY A 83 -16.30 -36.18 7.97
C GLY A 83 -16.24 -34.86 7.17
N PRO A 84 -16.16 -34.96 5.83
CA PRO A 84 -16.21 -33.78 4.98
C PRO A 84 -17.52 -33.05 5.26
N VAL A 85 -17.47 -31.76 5.57
CA VAL A 85 -18.65 -30.92 5.37
C VAL A 85 -18.99 -31.08 3.90
N SER A 86 -19.99 -31.92 3.59
CA SER A 86 -20.34 -32.26 2.23
C SER A 86 -20.61 -30.96 1.47
N ALA A 87 -20.40 -30.97 0.15
CA ALA A 87 -20.71 -29.80 -0.66
C ALA A 87 -22.18 -29.33 -0.44
N GLU A 88 -23.07 -30.26 -0.08
CA GLU A 88 -24.44 -29.99 0.34
C GLU A 88 -24.53 -29.25 1.68
N ARG A 89 -23.91 -29.76 2.76
CA ARG A 89 -23.89 -29.06 4.07
C ARG A 89 -23.27 -27.67 3.96
N ARG A 90 -22.22 -27.52 3.14
CA ARG A 90 -21.60 -26.20 2.92
C ARG A 90 -22.58 -25.24 2.23
N ARG A 91 -23.36 -25.71 1.26
CA ARG A 91 -24.42 -24.91 0.61
C ARG A 91 -25.53 -24.55 1.59
N GLU A 92 -25.96 -25.48 2.44
CA GLU A 92 -26.97 -25.24 3.47
C GLU A 92 -26.51 -24.18 4.48
N VAL A 93 -25.27 -24.27 4.97
CA VAL A 93 -24.69 -23.24 5.85
C VAL A 93 -24.66 -21.88 5.18
N ILE A 94 -24.21 -21.80 3.92
CA ILE A 94 -24.13 -20.53 3.17
C ILE A 94 -25.53 -19.95 2.91
N ALA A 95 -26.51 -20.78 2.56
CA ALA A 95 -27.89 -20.35 2.35
C ALA A 95 -28.51 -19.80 3.65
N ALA A 96 -28.41 -20.57 4.74
CA ALA A 96 -28.92 -20.17 6.05
C ALA A 96 -28.22 -18.91 6.59
N TRP A 97 -26.92 -18.76 6.33
CA TRP A 97 -26.18 -17.54 6.67
C TRP A 97 -26.65 -16.33 5.85
N LYS A 98 -26.91 -16.50 4.55
CA LYS A 98 -27.47 -15.44 3.69
C LYS A 98 -28.88 -15.02 4.08
N GLU A 99 -29.66 -15.95 4.65
CA GLU A 99 -30.97 -15.69 5.26
C GLU A 99 -30.86 -14.97 6.62
N GLY A 100 -29.65 -14.76 7.15
CA GLY A 100 -29.40 -14.04 8.40
C GLY A 100 -29.56 -14.89 9.66
N ARG A 101 -29.57 -16.22 9.54
CA ARG A 101 -29.70 -17.12 10.70
C ARG A 101 -28.44 -17.08 11.57
N PRO A 102 -28.57 -17.16 12.91
CA PRO A 102 -27.42 -17.14 13.81
C PRO A 102 -26.63 -18.45 13.74
N VAL A 103 -25.32 -18.38 13.98
CA VAL A 103 -24.37 -19.50 13.87
C VAL A 103 -24.83 -20.74 14.65
N ALA A 104 -25.28 -20.56 15.89
CA ALA A 104 -25.73 -21.66 16.75
C ALA A 104 -26.96 -22.40 16.19
N GLU A 105 -27.88 -21.68 15.51
CA GLU A 105 -29.03 -22.33 14.85
C GLU A 105 -28.61 -23.10 13.60
N ILE A 106 -27.65 -22.56 12.84
CA ILE A 106 -27.11 -23.22 11.66
C ILE A 106 -26.35 -24.49 12.07
N ALA A 107 -25.56 -24.42 13.14
CA ALA A 107 -24.83 -25.55 13.72
C ALA A 107 -25.80 -26.65 14.16
N ALA A 108 -26.85 -26.29 14.91
CA ALA A 108 -27.90 -27.22 15.32
C ALA A 108 -28.63 -27.87 14.13
N ALA A 109 -28.90 -27.11 13.06
CA ALA A 109 -29.62 -27.61 11.88
C ALA A 109 -28.77 -28.52 10.99
N THR A 110 -27.47 -28.23 10.87
CA THR A 110 -26.55 -28.96 9.96
C THR A 110 -25.77 -30.07 10.66
N GLY A 111 -25.87 -30.16 11.99
CA GLY A 111 -25.10 -31.11 12.80
C GLY A 111 -23.60 -30.81 12.82
N LEU A 112 -23.22 -29.56 12.54
CA LEU A 112 -21.86 -29.06 12.61
C LEU A 112 -21.61 -28.38 13.95
N THR A 113 -20.35 -28.24 14.32
CA THR A 113 -19.95 -27.38 15.43
C THR A 113 -20.03 -25.90 15.04
N ASP A 114 -20.21 -25.02 16.02
CA ASP A 114 -20.22 -23.56 15.80
C ASP A 114 -18.95 -23.10 15.05
N GLY A 115 -17.79 -23.67 15.40
CA GLY A 115 -16.50 -23.35 14.76
C GLY A 115 -16.43 -23.77 13.29
N GLU A 116 -17.04 -24.91 12.92
CA GLU A 116 -17.11 -25.33 11.51
C GLU A 116 -18.03 -24.41 10.70
N VAL A 117 -19.15 -24.00 11.28
CA VAL A 117 -20.08 -23.05 10.65
C VAL A 117 -19.41 -21.69 10.44
N GLU A 118 -18.74 -21.15 11.47
CA GLU A 118 -17.99 -19.89 11.36
C GLU A 118 -16.92 -19.96 10.28
N LEU A 119 -16.20 -21.09 10.19
CA LEU A 119 -15.15 -21.28 9.21
C LEU A 119 -15.71 -21.33 7.77
N VAL A 120 -16.84 -22.01 7.56
CA VAL A 120 -17.53 -22.03 6.25
C VAL A 120 -17.98 -20.63 5.85
N ILE A 121 -18.56 -19.86 6.79
CA ILE A 121 -18.99 -18.48 6.55
C ILE A 121 -17.79 -17.58 6.23
N ALA A 122 -16.68 -17.71 6.97
CA ALA A 122 -15.46 -16.94 6.74
C ALA A 122 -14.86 -17.21 5.36
N LEU A 123 -14.85 -18.47 4.92
CA LEU A 123 -14.40 -18.84 3.58
C LEU A 123 -15.33 -18.31 2.48
N ALA A 124 -16.65 -18.36 2.69
CA ALA A 124 -17.61 -17.80 1.74
C ALA A 124 -17.43 -16.29 1.59
N ARG A 125 -17.25 -15.56 2.69
CA ARG A 125 -16.92 -14.12 2.68
C ARG A 125 -15.60 -13.82 1.96
N ALA A 126 -14.57 -14.63 2.19
CA ALA A 126 -13.28 -14.47 1.51
C ALA A 126 -13.40 -14.70 -0.01
N ALA A 127 -14.25 -15.63 -0.44
CA ALA A 127 -14.54 -15.85 -1.86
C ALA A 127 -15.35 -14.70 -2.49
N GLU A 128 -16.34 -14.17 -1.77
CA GLU A 128 -17.17 -13.03 -2.22
C GLU A 128 -16.38 -11.71 -2.26
N ALA A 129 -15.41 -11.52 -1.36
CA ALA A 129 -14.54 -10.34 -1.33
C ALA A 129 -13.58 -10.25 -2.52
N GLY A 130 -13.51 -11.28 -3.37
CA GLY A 130 -12.64 -11.34 -4.52
C GLY A 130 -11.20 -11.65 -4.11
N THR A 131 -10.67 -12.76 -4.64
CA THR A 131 -9.23 -13.05 -4.64
C THR A 131 -8.46 -11.83 -5.17
N PRO A 132 -7.63 -11.13 -4.36
CA PRO A 132 -6.70 -10.15 -4.89
C PRO A 132 -5.56 -10.93 -5.55
N GLY A 133 -5.75 -11.40 -6.79
CA GLY A 133 -4.75 -12.27 -7.43
C GLY A 133 -5.06 -12.79 -8.83
N ARG A 134 -6.10 -12.31 -9.52
CA ARG A 134 -6.30 -12.57 -10.96
C ARG A 134 -6.58 -11.25 -11.69
N ALA A 135 -5.52 -10.56 -12.04
CA ALA A 135 -5.42 -9.62 -13.15
C ALA A 135 -4.03 -9.79 -13.76
#